data_AF-A0A6G2I9I9-F1
#
_entry.id   AF-A0A6G2I9I9-F1
#
_cell.length_a   1.000
_cell.length_b   1.000
_cell.length_c   1.000
_cell.angle_alpha   90.00
_cell.angle_beta   90.00
_cell.angle_gamma   90.00
#
_symmetry.space_group_name_H-M   'P 1'
#
loop_
_entity.id
_entity.type
_entity.pdbx_description
1 polymer ?
#
loop_
_entity_poly.entity_id
_entity_poly.type
_entity_poly.pdbx_seq_one_letter_code
_entity_poly.pdbx_strand_id
1 'polypeptide(L)'
;MGTSDATAQDTTGGRRARMIGRGWVQAAVLVTAVGFLVLGLLAVRTYQAEPPIPDRVVTSTGRTLFTGDDVREGQRAFLRNGLMEYGSIFGHGAYLGPDFTADYLHRSAESVNKQYGDDTSSSSDAHARTVEDFRTNSYDERTGTLVWSPAQGEAFGQLTGHYADLLGRPEGKQGLRPNAITDPADIHDLTAYFGWSAWAAAAERPGKSYSYTNNWPSESLVENEPTGHTVLWSVLSLIFLLVGAGGLFAAFGRWNFLGWHGSDQRTLRFHAPGAVRLTPAQRTTGWFFFVMAALFLVQTLLGSATQHYRADLGSFFGIPLDEWLPYNLTRTWHTQLAIFWVVTSFLAIGIFLAPLISRGWEPAKQALLSRLLLGALTVVVVGSLLGEMAGMRGWLGGLWSWFGNQGWEYLDLGRVWQVLLVAGMAVWALILFRGFWSLNLGLAWMSFAALLPGGALQLYKVLDAGYADARSLGYLRGQTNTFLEWIRLPGDVVFIVGGLLPLLWMTWLGIRHRTTAARLPDAPEQELLFTEVVPADVEGHAAEADDDGVPAGREER
;
A
#
# COMPACT_ATOMS: atom_id res chain seq x y z
N MET A 1 37.18 1.56 -71.31
CA MET A 1 35.84 0.99 -70.99
C MET A 1 35.91 0.50 -69.56
N GLY A 2 35.02 0.95 -68.68
CA GLY A 2 34.96 0.53 -67.27
C GLY A 2 35.22 1.68 -66.29
N THR A 3 34.17 2.43 -66.01
CA THR A 3 34.11 3.58 -65.10
C THR A 3 34.16 3.16 -63.63
N SER A 4 34.87 3.96 -62.85
CA SER A 4 34.90 3.97 -61.39
C SER A 4 33.58 4.50 -60.82
N ASP A 5 32.84 3.66 -60.09
CA ASP A 5 31.77 4.13 -59.21
C ASP A 5 32.28 4.15 -57.77
N ALA A 6 32.59 5.36 -57.31
CA ALA A 6 32.80 5.67 -55.90
C ALA A 6 31.43 5.81 -55.22
N THR A 7 31.03 4.81 -54.44
CA THR A 7 29.89 4.94 -53.53
C THR A 7 30.32 5.68 -52.26
N ALA A 8 29.80 6.89 -52.15
CA ALA A 8 29.94 7.77 -50.99
C ALA A 8 29.51 7.05 -49.70
N GLN A 9 30.42 6.99 -48.72
CA GLN A 9 30.10 6.64 -47.35
C GLN A 9 29.23 7.75 -46.74
N ASP A 10 27.96 7.41 -46.51
CA ASP A 10 27.02 8.22 -45.75
C ASP A 10 27.50 8.38 -44.31
N THR A 11 28.01 9.57 -44.00
CA THR A 11 28.40 9.98 -42.64
C THR A 11 27.18 10.51 -41.90
N THR A 12 26.17 9.68 -41.70
CA THR A 12 25.05 10.01 -40.81
C THR A 12 25.40 9.62 -39.38
N GLY A 13 25.69 10.63 -38.56
CA GLY A 13 25.92 10.51 -37.13
C GLY A 13 24.78 9.75 -36.45
N GLY A 14 25.06 8.50 -36.07
CA GLY A 14 24.11 7.63 -35.38
C GLY A 14 23.69 8.22 -34.04
N ARG A 15 22.46 8.76 -33.95
CA ARG A 15 21.80 9.02 -32.66
C ARG A 15 21.77 7.70 -31.89
N ARG A 16 22.36 7.66 -30.69
CA ARG A 16 22.15 6.57 -29.72
C ARG A 16 20.66 6.23 -29.69
N ALA A 17 20.33 4.99 -30.07
CA ALA A 17 18.98 4.47 -29.92
C ALA A 17 18.57 4.64 -28.45
N ARG A 18 17.41 5.27 -28.19
CA ARG A 18 16.91 5.39 -26.82
C ARG A 18 16.71 3.98 -26.28
N MET A 19 17.28 3.68 -25.11
CA MET A 19 17.09 2.40 -24.41
C MET A 19 15.63 2.10 -24.07
N ILE A 20 14.74 3.10 -24.17
CA ILE A 20 13.30 2.99 -23.92
C ILE A 20 12.55 3.61 -25.11
N GLY A 21 11.61 2.85 -25.68
CA GLY A 21 10.73 3.31 -26.76
C GLY A 21 9.93 4.56 -26.38
N ARG A 22 9.69 5.46 -27.34
CA ARG A 22 9.01 6.77 -27.11
C ARG A 22 7.60 6.65 -26.55
N GLY A 23 6.93 5.51 -26.74
CA GLY A 23 5.57 5.24 -26.28
C GLY A 23 5.44 4.91 -24.79
N TRP A 24 6.53 4.54 -24.09
CA TRP A 24 6.46 4.13 -22.69
C TRP A 24 5.97 5.24 -21.75
N VAL A 25 6.39 6.48 -21.98
CA VAL A 25 5.91 7.63 -21.19
C VAL A 25 4.42 7.89 -21.45
N GLN A 26 3.97 7.77 -22.69
CA GLN A 26 2.55 7.92 -23.05
C GLN A 26 1.70 6.82 -22.41
N ALA A 27 2.17 5.57 -22.45
CA ALA A 27 1.52 4.44 -21.80
C ALA A 27 1.45 4.62 -20.27
N ALA A 28 2.55 5.02 -19.63
CA ALA A 28 2.59 5.26 -18.19
C ALA A 28 1.63 6.38 -17.76
N VAL A 29 1.61 7.50 -18.48
CA VAL A 29 0.68 8.61 -18.22
C VAL A 29 -0.76 8.16 -18.42
N LEU A 30 -1.07 7.45 -19.51
CA LEU A 30 -2.41 6.96 -19.79
C LEU A 30 -2.90 5.98 -18.71
N VAL A 31 -2.09 4.98 -18.36
CA VAL A 31 -2.41 3.99 -17.32
C VAL A 31 -2.63 4.68 -15.97
N THR A 32 -1.76 5.63 -15.63
CA THR A 32 -1.88 6.39 -14.37
C THR A 32 -3.17 7.22 -14.36
N ALA A 33 -3.43 8.01 -15.41
CA ALA A 33 -4.60 8.88 -15.48
C ALA A 33 -5.91 8.09 -15.47
N VAL A 34 -5.99 7.02 -16.27
CA VAL A 34 -7.17 6.15 -16.31
C VAL A 34 -7.34 5.41 -14.98
N GLY A 35 -6.27 4.89 -14.39
CA GLY A 35 -6.32 4.21 -13.10
C GLY A 35 -6.84 5.11 -11.97
N PHE A 36 -6.30 6.33 -11.84
CA PHE A 36 -6.78 7.30 -10.83
C PHE A 36 -8.19 7.80 -11.11
N LEU A 37 -8.57 7.97 -12.39
CA LEU A 37 -9.95 8.32 -12.75
C LEU A 37 -10.92 7.23 -12.30
N VAL A 38 -10.64 5.96 -12.61
CA VAL A 38 -11.48 4.83 -12.18
C VAL A 38 -11.55 4.75 -10.66
N LEU A 39 -10.42 4.88 -9.97
CA LEU A 39 -10.37 4.87 -8.50
C LEU A 39 -11.22 6.01 -7.91
N GLY A 40 -11.12 7.22 -8.44
CA GLY A 40 -11.91 8.37 -7.99
C GLY A 40 -13.41 8.20 -8.25
N LEU A 41 -13.79 7.67 -9.40
CA LEU A 41 -15.18 7.34 -9.72
C LEU A 41 -15.75 6.28 -8.78
N LEU A 42 -14.97 5.23 -8.48
CA LEU A 42 -15.37 4.20 -7.52
C LEU A 42 -15.51 4.76 -6.11
N ALA A 43 -14.60 5.65 -5.69
CA ALA A 43 -14.70 6.30 -4.38
C ALA A 43 -16.00 7.10 -4.24
N VAL A 44 -16.37 7.92 -5.23
CA VAL A 44 -17.64 8.67 -5.22
C VAL A 44 -18.84 7.72 -5.13
N ARG A 45 -18.80 6.61 -5.87
CA ARG A 45 -19.86 5.59 -5.84
C ARG A 45 -19.96 4.89 -4.49
N THR A 46 -18.85 4.64 -3.81
CA THR A 46 -18.84 4.05 -2.46
C THR A 46 -19.55 4.95 -1.46
N TYR A 47 -19.22 6.24 -1.40
CA TYR A 47 -19.87 7.19 -0.47
C TYR A 47 -21.37 7.39 -0.76
N GLN A 48 -21.81 7.23 -2.01
CA GLN A 48 -23.22 7.33 -2.39
C GLN A 48 -24.03 6.05 -2.11
N ALA A 49 -23.35 4.92 -1.94
CA ALA A 49 -23.96 3.60 -1.87
C ALA A 49 -23.61 2.84 -0.58
N GLU A 50 -23.01 3.49 0.41
CA GLU A 50 -22.75 2.89 1.72
C GLU A 50 -24.06 2.63 2.48
N PRO A 51 -24.10 1.62 3.37
CA PRO A 51 -25.27 1.39 4.21
C PRO A 51 -25.48 2.59 5.14
N PRO A 52 -26.70 3.13 5.24
CA PRO A 52 -26.98 4.23 6.16
C PRO A 52 -26.88 3.77 7.62
N ILE A 53 -26.49 4.69 8.51
CA ILE A 53 -26.64 4.52 9.96
C ILE A 53 -27.98 5.16 10.33
N PRO A 54 -29.00 4.38 10.74
CA PRO A 54 -30.31 4.92 11.11
C PRO A 54 -30.23 5.86 12.31
N ASP A 55 -31.12 6.86 12.38
CA ASP A 55 -31.25 7.72 13.56
C ASP A 55 -31.75 6.90 14.76
N ARG A 56 -32.68 5.96 14.51
CA ARG A 56 -33.22 5.06 15.52
C ARG A 56 -33.59 3.71 14.93
N VAL A 57 -33.42 2.66 15.73
CA VAL A 57 -33.92 1.32 15.44
C VAL A 57 -35.03 0.99 16.42
N VAL A 58 -36.21 0.69 15.89
CA VAL A 58 -37.41 0.42 16.69
C VAL A 58 -37.99 -0.94 16.32
N THR A 59 -38.66 -1.60 17.26
CA THR A 59 -39.49 -2.77 16.93
C THR A 59 -40.77 -2.33 16.23
N SER A 60 -41.45 -3.25 15.54
CA SER A 60 -42.79 -3.01 14.98
C SER A 60 -43.84 -2.58 16.02
N THR A 61 -43.61 -2.88 17.30
CA THR A 61 -44.44 -2.44 18.43
C THR A 61 -44.12 -1.02 18.94
N GLY A 62 -43.11 -0.35 18.36
CA GLY A 62 -42.70 1.01 18.71
C GLY A 62 -41.66 1.11 19.85
N ARG A 63 -41.12 -0.02 20.34
CA ARG A 63 -40.05 -0.02 21.35
C ARG A 63 -38.72 0.35 20.68
N THR A 64 -38.03 1.38 21.16
CA THR A 64 -36.68 1.71 20.68
C THR A 64 -35.67 0.70 21.24
N LEU A 65 -34.81 0.16 20.37
CA LEU A 65 -33.75 -0.78 20.74
C LEU A 65 -32.41 -0.05 20.95
N PHE A 66 -32.03 0.77 19.98
CA PHE A 66 -30.83 1.61 19.99
C PHE A 66 -30.95 2.74 18.97
N THR A 67 -30.03 3.70 19.05
CA THR A 67 -29.93 4.89 18.19
C THR A 67 -28.70 4.84 17.29
N GLY A 68 -28.63 5.73 16.30
CA GLY A 68 -27.43 5.90 15.49
C GLY A 68 -26.21 6.37 16.27
N ASP A 69 -26.41 7.03 17.42
CA ASP A 69 -25.31 7.44 18.28
C ASP A 69 -24.74 6.27 19.08
N ASP A 70 -25.59 5.34 19.52
CA ASP A 70 -25.20 4.08 20.16
C ASP A 70 -24.32 3.24 19.20
N VAL A 71 -24.67 3.19 17.90
CA VAL A 71 -23.86 2.52 16.86
C VAL A 71 -22.48 3.16 16.72
N ARG A 72 -22.41 4.51 16.75
CA ARG A 72 -21.14 5.24 16.62
C ARG A 72 -20.29 5.12 17.86
N GLU A 73 -20.88 5.14 19.05
CA GLU A 73 -20.15 4.90 20.29
C GLU A 73 -19.70 3.45 20.39
N GLY A 74 -20.50 2.49 19.92
CA GLY A 74 -20.14 1.09 19.78
C GLY A 74 -18.93 0.90 18.88
N GLN A 75 -18.90 1.58 17.73
CA GLN A 75 -17.72 1.61 16.87
C GLN A 75 -16.49 2.18 17.60
N ARG A 76 -16.64 3.27 18.36
CA ARG A 76 -15.53 3.83 19.17
C ARG A 76 -15.08 2.87 20.26
N ALA A 77 -16.01 2.19 20.94
CA ALA A 77 -15.74 1.17 21.94
C ALA A 77 -15.02 -0.04 21.34
N PHE A 78 -15.40 -0.45 20.12
CA PHE A 78 -14.73 -1.52 19.37
C PHE A 78 -13.29 -1.15 19.06
N LEU A 79 -13.06 0.06 18.54
CA LEU A 79 -11.74 0.55 18.17
C LEU A 79 -10.84 0.83 19.39
N ARG A 80 -11.36 1.51 20.43
CA ARG A 80 -10.56 1.89 21.61
C ARG A 80 -10.04 0.68 22.38
N ASN A 81 -10.80 -0.41 22.39
CA ASN A 81 -10.41 -1.67 23.03
C ASN A 81 -9.57 -2.58 22.10
N GLY A 82 -9.28 -2.15 20.86
CA GLY A 82 -8.52 -2.94 19.90
C GLY A 82 -9.21 -4.24 19.51
N LEU A 83 -10.55 -4.25 19.41
CA LEU A 83 -11.29 -5.47 19.08
C LEU A 83 -11.10 -5.90 17.62
N MET A 84 -10.72 -5.00 16.72
CA MET A 84 -10.31 -5.34 15.34
C MET A 84 -8.98 -6.12 15.30
N GLU A 85 -8.17 -6.00 16.36
CA GLU A 85 -6.93 -6.74 16.55
C GLU A 85 -7.15 -8.05 17.32
N TYR A 86 -8.40 -8.32 17.72
CA TYR A 86 -8.83 -9.54 18.38
C TYR A 86 -9.68 -10.43 17.47
N GLY A 87 -10.79 -9.89 16.97
CA GLY A 87 -11.68 -10.49 15.96
C GLY A 87 -11.81 -9.57 14.74
N SER A 88 -12.92 -9.65 14.03
CA SER A 88 -13.14 -8.87 12.81
C SER A 88 -14.54 -8.27 12.70
N ILE A 89 -14.68 -7.26 11.87
CA ILE A 89 -15.98 -6.74 11.42
C ILE A 89 -15.98 -6.58 9.90
N PHE A 90 -17.06 -6.98 9.24
CA PHE A 90 -17.10 -7.11 7.79
C PHE A 90 -15.94 -7.95 7.20
N GLY A 91 -15.42 -8.93 7.95
CA GLY A 91 -14.29 -9.77 7.56
C GLY A 91 -12.92 -9.11 7.69
N HIS A 92 -12.85 -7.85 8.12
CA HIS A 92 -11.61 -7.11 8.34
C HIS A 92 -11.20 -7.14 9.81
N GLY A 93 -9.96 -7.57 10.08
CA GLY A 93 -9.40 -7.67 11.42
C GLY A 93 -8.65 -8.98 11.67
N ALA A 94 -8.61 -9.37 12.94
CA ALA A 94 -7.92 -10.53 13.45
C ALA A 94 -8.79 -11.80 13.44
N TYR A 95 -8.16 -12.92 13.78
CA TYR A 95 -8.74 -14.26 13.61
C TYR A 95 -8.62 -15.11 14.88
N LEU A 96 -8.56 -14.49 16.06
CA LEU A 96 -8.64 -15.22 17.32
C LEU A 96 -10.08 -15.15 17.88
N GLY A 97 -10.63 -13.94 17.94
CA GLY A 97 -12.04 -13.71 18.19
C GLY A 97 -12.90 -14.00 16.96
N PRO A 98 -14.23 -13.97 17.12
CA PRO A 98 -15.15 -14.15 16.01
C PRO A 98 -15.11 -12.95 15.04
N ASP A 99 -15.69 -13.14 13.85
CA ASP A 99 -16.20 -12.01 13.09
C ASP A 99 -17.53 -11.57 13.70
N PHE A 100 -17.58 -10.37 14.28
CA PHE A 100 -18.74 -9.89 15.03
C PHE A 100 -19.96 -9.64 14.13
N THR A 101 -19.76 -9.32 12.85
CA THR A 101 -20.87 -9.20 11.89
C THR A 101 -21.52 -10.56 11.65
N ALA A 102 -20.70 -11.58 11.35
CA ALA A 102 -21.19 -12.93 11.10
C ALA A 102 -21.73 -13.62 12.35
N ASP A 103 -21.06 -13.47 13.49
CA ASP A 103 -21.48 -14.08 14.76
C ASP A 103 -22.81 -13.47 15.26
N TYR A 104 -22.97 -12.14 15.20
CA TYR A 104 -24.25 -11.51 15.50
C TYR A 104 -25.34 -12.00 14.54
N LEU A 105 -25.08 -11.97 13.22
CA LEU A 105 -26.06 -12.35 12.21
C LEU A 105 -26.54 -13.78 12.41
N HIS A 106 -25.61 -14.73 12.58
CA HIS A 106 -25.91 -16.13 12.76
C HIS A 106 -26.78 -16.38 14.01
N ARG A 107 -26.32 -15.90 15.17
CA ARG A 107 -27.04 -16.12 16.43
C ARG A 107 -28.38 -15.40 16.49
N SER A 108 -28.46 -14.21 15.89
CA SER A 108 -29.73 -13.49 15.79
C SER A 108 -30.71 -14.22 14.88
N ALA A 109 -30.26 -14.74 13.73
CA ALA A 109 -31.09 -15.50 12.82
C ALA A 109 -31.51 -16.85 13.43
N GLU A 110 -30.63 -17.53 14.16
CA GLU A 110 -30.95 -18.76 14.90
C GLU A 110 -32.02 -18.51 15.97
N SER A 111 -31.88 -17.45 16.76
CA SER A 111 -32.87 -17.07 17.78
C SER A 111 -34.23 -16.74 17.17
N VAL A 112 -34.26 -15.95 16.09
CA VAL A 112 -35.51 -15.60 15.39
C VAL A 112 -36.15 -16.84 14.75
N ASN A 113 -35.36 -17.68 14.10
CA ASN A 113 -35.85 -18.92 13.48
C ASN A 113 -36.49 -19.85 14.50
N LYS A 114 -35.83 -20.02 15.65
CA LYS A 114 -36.36 -20.81 16.77
C LYS A 114 -37.67 -20.24 17.31
N GLN A 115 -37.74 -18.92 17.54
CA GLN A 115 -38.97 -18.26 18.01
C GLN A 115 -40.14 -18.51 17.06
N TYR A 116 -39.92 -18.42 15.74
CA TYR A 116 -40.97 -18.70 14.76
C TYR A 116 -41.32 -20.19 14.63
N GLY A 117 -40.37 -21.08 14.89
CA GLY A 117 -40.60 -22.54 14.94
C GLY A 117 -41.36 -22.98 16.20
N ASP A 118 -41.21 -22.28 17.32
CA ASP A 118 -41.97 -22.53 18.54
C ASP A 118 -43.41 -21.99 18.43
N ASP A 119 -43.63 -20.91 17.67
CA ASP A 119 -44.94 -20.30 17.39
C ASP A 119 -45.81 -21.10 16.39
N THR A 120 -45.19 -21.89 15.51
CA THR A 120 -45.90 -22.63 14.45
C THR A 120 -45.39 -24.07 14.32
N SER A 121 -46.29 -25.06 14.17
CA SER A 121 -45.93 -26.48 14.07
C SER A 121 -45.21 -26.89 12.75
N SER A 122 -44.68 -25.94 11.98
CA SER A 122 -44.15 -26.11 10.61
C SER A 122 -42.80 -25.40 10.45
N SER A 123 -41.72 -26.20 10.32
CA SER A 123 -40.33 -25.68 10.25
C SER A 123 -40.02 -24.87 8.98
N SER A 124 -40.70 -25.14 7.86
CA SER A 124 -40.49 -24.40 6.61
C SER A 124 -40.99 -22.96 6.68
N ASP A 125 -42.08 -22.71 7.41
CA ASP A 125 -42.65 -21.38 7.55
C ASP A 125 -41.78 -20.49 8.45
N ALA A 126 -41.15 -21.07 9.47
CA ALA A 126 -40.21 -20.36 10.33
C ALA A 126 -38.98 -19.84 9.57
N HIS A 127 -38.41 -20.66 8.68
CA HIS A 127 -37.28 -20.25 7.85
C HIS A 127 -37.65 -19.13 6.88
N ALA A 128 -38.74 -19.27 6.12
CA ALA A 128 -39.18 -18.24 5.18
C ALA A 128 -39.42 -16.88 5.86
N ARG A 129 -40.05 -16.87 7.05
CA ARG A 129 -40.25 -15.65 7.85
C ARG A 129 -38.94 -15.05 8.37
N THR A 130 -37.97 -15.89 8.75
CA THR A 130 -36.64 -15.43 9.16
C THR A 130 -35.94 -14.74 7.99
N VAL A 131 -35.96 -15.37 6.81
CA VAL A 131 -35.38 -14.79 5.59
C VAL A 131 -36.05 -13.45 5.27
N GLU A 132 -37.38 -13.37 5.33
CA GLU A 132 -38.12 -12.13 5.09
C GLU A 132 -37.72 -11.02 6.06
N ASP A 133 -37.63 -11.30 7.36
CA ASP A 133 -37.26 -10.33 8.40
C ASP A 133 -35.86 -9.73 8.23
N PHE A 134 -34.89 -10.53 7.78
CA PHE A 134 -33.49 -10.09 7.66
C PHE A 134 -33.16 -9.50 6.28
N ARG A 135 -33.78 -10.00 5.22
CA ARG A 135 -33.53 -9.53 3.85
C ARG A 135 -34.33 -8.29 3.49
N THR A 136 -35.54 -8.12 4.05
CA THR A 136 -36.38 -6.96 3.74
C THR A 136 -35.77 -5.69 4.31
N ASN A 137 -35.53 -4.70 3.44
CA ASN A 137 -35.01 -3.42 3.87
C ASN A 137 -36.13 -2.51 4.41
N SER A 138 -36.24 -2.47 5.73
CA SER A 138 -37.23 -1.69 6.48
C SER A 138 -36.74 -0.30 6.91
N TYR A 139 -35.67 0.21 6.28
CA TYR A 139 -35.17 1.56 6.54
C TYR A 139 -35.97 2.61 5.75
N ASP A 140 -36.53 3.60 6.45
CA ASP A 140 -37.19 4.75 5.85
C ASP A 140 -36.25 5.97 5.83
N GLU A 141 -35.78 6.33 4.64
CA GLU A 141 -34.89 7.49 4.41
C GLU A 141 -35.50 8.83 4.88
N ARG A 142 -36.83 8.97 4.89
CA ARG A 142 -37.49 10.22 5.25
C ARG A 142 -37.54 10.43 6.76
N THR A 143 -37.66 9.34 7.53
CA THR A 143 -37.76 9.38 8.99
C THR A 143 -36.49 8.94 9.70
N GLY A 144 -35.49 8.44 8.96
CA GLY A 144 -34.25 7.90 9.51
C GLY A 144 -34.48 6.67 10.39
N THR A 145 -35.62 6.00 10.27
CA THR A 145 -36.04 4.93 11.17
C THR A 145 -35.89 3.58 10.49
N LEU A 146 -35.23 2.65 11.17
CA LEU A 146 -35.17 1.24 10.81
C LEU A 146 -36.11 0.44 11.71
N VAL A 147 -36.97 -0.39 11.12
CA VAL A 147 -37.94 -1.19 11.87
C VAL A 147 -37.51 -2.66 11.91
N TRP A 148 -37.29 -3.19 13.12
CA TRP A 148 -37.02 -4.62 13.35
C TRP A 148 -38.28 -5.35 13.80
N SER A 149 -38.35 -6.65 13.52
CA SER A 149 -39.42 -7.50 14.04
C SER A 149 -39.32 -7.63 15.57
N PRO A 150 -40.41 -7.98 16.27
CA PRO A 150 -40.35 -8.25 17.71
C PRO A 150 -39.34 -9.34 18.05
N ALA A 151 -39.22 -10.37 17.20
CA ALA A 151 -38.28 -11.46 17.36
C ALA A 151 -36.82 -11.01 17.25
N GLN A 152 -36.49 -10.16 16.28
CA GLN A 152 -35.18 -9.51 16.19
C GLN A 152 -34.90 -8.64 17.43
N GLY A 153 -35.92 -7.95 17.94
CA GLY A 153 -35.81 -7.15 19.16
C GLY A 153 -35.57 -7.97 20.43
N GLU A 154 -36.06 -9.21 20.50
CA GLU A 154 -35.74 -10.15 21.59
C GLU A 154 -34.33 -10.72 21.43
N ALA A 155 -33.94 -11.11 20.22
CA ALA A 155 -32.60 -11.58 19.90
C ALA A 155 -31.52 -10.55 20.27
N PHE A 156 -31.77 -9.25 20.05
CA PHE A 156 -30.88 -8.17 20.48
C PHE A 156 -30.60 -8.20 22.00
N GLY A 157 -31.64 -8.43 22.82
CA GLY A 157 -31.49 -8.54 24.27
C GLY A 157 -30.66 -9.76 24.69
N GLN A 158 -30.90 -10.91 24.04
CA GLN A 158 -30.13 -12.14 24.28
C GLN A 158 -28.65 -11.96 23.89
N LEU A 159 -28.39 -11.30 22.76
CA LEU A 159 -27.04 -11.04 22.27
C LEU A 159 -26.29 -9.99 23.08
N THR A 160 -27.00 -9.02 23.66
CA THR A 160 -26.39 -8.07 24.62
C THR A 160 -25.82 -8.84 25.82
N GLY A 161 -26.56 -9.83 26.34
CA GLY A 161 -26.07 -10.73 27.39
C GLY A 161 -24.90 -11.60 26.92
N HIS A 162 -24.97 -12.15 25.71
CA HIS A 162 -23.89 -12.95 25.14
C HIS A 162 -22.57 -12.17 25.02
N TYR A 163 -22.61 -10.93 24.52
CA TYR A 163 -21.40 -10.11 24.40
C TYR A 163 -20.91 -9.56 25.74
N ALA A 164 -21.82 -9.32 26.71
CA ALA A 164 -21.42 -9.03 28.10
C ALA A 164 -20.57 -10.17 28.65
N ASP A 165 -21.04 -11.41 28.49
CA ASP A 165 -20.36 -12.61 28.95
C ASP A 165 -19.07 -12.87 28.18
N LEU A 166 -19.05 -12.64 26.86
CA LEU A 166 -17.86 -12.85 26.04
C LEU A 166 -16.77 -11.82 26.35
N LEU A 167 -17.10 -10.53 26.43
CA LEU A 167 -16.11 -9.45 26.55
C LEU A 167 -15.77 -9.11 28.00
N GLY A 168 -16.63 -9.50 28.96
CA GLY A 168 -16.50 -9.23 30.38
C GLY A 168 -15.93 -10.38 31.22
N ARG A 169 -15.47 -11.50 30.63
CA ARG A 169 -15.02 -12.67 31.42
C ARG A 169 -13.93 -12.31 32.44
N PRO A 170 -14.12 -12.67 33.72
CA PRO A 170 -13.15 -12.35 34.77
C PRO A 170 -11.90 -13.23 34.70
N GLU A 171 -11.94 -14.41 34.08
CA GLU A 171 -10.78 -15.32 34.01
C GLU A 171 -9.77 -14.99 32.91
N GLY A 172 -10.08 -14.10 31.95
CA GLY A 172 -9.13 -13.67 30.91
C GLY A 172 -8.75 -14.71 29.83
N LYS A 173 -9.34 -15.91 29.81
CA LYS A 173 -8.93 -17.04 28.93
C LYS A 173 -9.48 -17.00 27.50
N GLN A 174 -9.52 -15.82 26.91
CA GLN A 174 -10.06 -15.60 25.58
C GLN A 174 -9.13 -14.80 24.68
N GLY A 175 -7.87 -14.63 25.09
CA GLY A 175 -6.88 -13.78 24.41
C GLY A 175 -7.06 -12.28 24.68
N LEU A 176 -8.13 -11.87 25.34
CA LEU A 176 -8.31 -10.51 25.86
C LEU A 176 -7.93 -10.47 27.34
N ARG A 177 -7.60 -9.27 27.83
CA ARG A 177 -7.37 -9.05 29.25
C ARG A 177 -8.59 -9.46 30.10
N PRO A 178 -8.40 -9.90 31.36
CA PRO A 178 -9.49 -10.07 32.32
C PRO A 178 -10.37 -8.82 32.41
N ASN A 179 -11.70 -9.01 32.43
CA ASN A 179 -12.67 -7.90 32.52
C ASN A 179 -12.44 -6.82 31.43
N ALA A 180 -12.17 -7.25 30.19
CA ALA A 180 -11.77 -6.32 29.12
C ALA A 180 -12.78 -5.18 28.91
N ILE A 181 -14.07 -5.53 28.88
CA ILE A 181 -15.19 -4.60 28.74
C ILE A 181 -16.31 -5.06 29.67
N THR A 182 -16.66 -4.24 30.66
CA THR A 182 -17.65 -4.57 31.70
C THR A 182 -18.73 -3.50 31.88
N ASP A 183 -18.56 -2.33 31.28
CA ASP A 183 -19.57 -1.26 31.34
C ASP A 183 -20.82 -1.70 30.54
N PRO A 184 -22.01 -1.79 31.17
CA PRO A 184 -23.23 -2.16 30.47
C PRO A 184 -23.58 -1.24 29.30
N ALA A 185 -23.22 0.04 29.36
CA ALA A 185 -23.44 0.99 28.26
C ALA A 185 -22.56 0.63 27.05
N ASP A 186 -21.28 0.37 27.27
CA ASP A 186 -20.37 -0.07 26.20
C ASP A 186 -20.83 -1.37 25.55
N ILE A 187 -21.33 -2.32 26.35
CA ILE A 187 -21.81 -3.61 25.83
C ILE A 187 -23.06 -3.42 24.97
N HIS A 188 -24.00 -2.57 25.40
CA HIS A 188 -25.18 -2.24 24.61
C HIS A 188 -24.77 -1.56 23.30
N ASP A 189 -23.89 -0.55 23.35
CA ASP A 189 -23.41 0.17 22.18
C ASP A 189 -22.64 -0.74 21.20
N LEU A 190 -21.77 -1.62 21.71
CA LEU A 190 -21.09 -2.64 20.91
C LEU A 190 -22.08 -3.58 20.23
N THR A 191 -23.09 -4.03 20.97
CA THR A 191 -24.14 -4.90 20.43
C THR A 191 -24.96 -4.18 19.36
N ALA A 192 -25.24 -2.89 19.53
CA ALA A 192 -25.87 -2.04 18.51
C ALA A 192 -25.00 -1.92 17.25
N TYR A 193 -23.69 -1.74 17.41
CA TYR A 193 -22.75 -1.69 16.28
C TYR A 193 -22.68 -3.03 15.53
N PHE A 194 -22.60 -4.15 16.24
CA PHE A 194 -22.61 -5.48 15.64
C PHE A 194 -23.93 -5.76 14.93
N GLY A 195 -25.06 -5.44 15.56
CA GLY A 195 -26.39 -5.57 14.99
C GLY A 195 -26.61 -4.71 13.75
N TRP A 196 -26.13 -3.47 13.74
CA TRP A 196 -26.13 -2.63 12.54
C TRP A 196 -25.29 -3.24 11.42
N SER A 197 -24.09 -3.76 11.73
CA SER A 197 -23.24 -4.39 10.71
C SER A 197 -23.90 -5.65 10.13
N ALA A 198 -24.55 -6.46 10.97
CA ALA A 198 -25.29 -7.65 10.56
C ALA A 198 -26.51 -7.30 9.69
N TRP A 199 -27.24 -6.24 10.05
CA TRP A 199 -28.32 -5.71 9.20
C TRP A 199 -27.79 -5.28 7.83
N ALA A 200 -26.70 -4.51 7.76
CA ALA A 200 -26.10 -4.12 6.50
C ALA A 200 -25.66 -5.34 5.67
N ALA A 201 -25.23 -6.41 6.34
CA ALA A 201 -24.78 -7.64 5.72
C ALA A 201 -25.91 -8.52 5.13
N ALA A 202 -27.14 -8.40 5.65
CA ALA A 202 -28.28 -9.23 5.23
C ALA A 202 -29.35 -8.47 4.43
N ALA A 203 -29.64 -7.21 4.78
CA ALA A 203 -30.71 -6.44 4.18
C ALA A 203 -30.41 -6.08 2.71
N GLU A 204 -31.36 -6.37 1.82
CA GLU A 204 -31.24 -6.08 0.40
C GLU A 204 -31.14 -4.58 0.13
N ARG A 205 -30.27 -4.19 -0.79
CA ARG A 205 -30.19 -2.79 -1.22
C ARG A 205 -31.50 -2.37 -1.90
N PRO A 206 -31.92 -1.10 -1.78
CA PRO A 206 -33.10 -0.61 -2.48
C PRO A 206 -33.07 -0.93 -3.99
N GLY A 207 -34.05 -1.70 -4.45
CA GLY A 207 -34.17 -2.11 -5.86
C GLY A 207 -33.13 -3.12 -6.35
N LYS A 208 -32.46 -3.86 -5.46
CA LYS A 208 -31.51 -4.94 -5.78
C LYS A 208 -31.89 -6.21 -5.01
N SER A 209 -31.43 -7.36 -5.52
CA SER A 209 -31.64 -8.68 -4.91
C SER A 209 -30.42 -9.16 -4.09
N TYR A 210 -29.61 -8.23 -3.59
CA TYR A 210 -28.42 -8.52 -2.82
C TYR A 210 -28.18 -7.47 -1.75
N SER A 211 -27.51 -7.85 -0.66
CA SER A 211 -27.31 -7.00 0.51
C SER A 211 -26.29 -5.88 0.31
N TYR A 212 -26.12 -4.98 1.29
CA TYR A 212 -25.14 -3.89 1.17
C TYR A 212 -23.70 -4.40 0.99
N THR A 213 -23.41 -5.60 1.49
CA THR A 213 -22.11 -6.28 1.40
C THR A 213 -22.03 -7.31 0.27
N ASN A 214 -23.01 -7.33 -0.65
CA ASN A 214 -23.12 -8.32 -1.73
C ASN A 214 -23.30 -9.77 -1.22
N ASN A 215 -24.21 -9.96 -0.27
CA ASN A 215 -24.55 -11.24 0.38
C ASN A 215 -23.41 -11.88 1.19
N TRP A 216 -22.49 -11.05 1.67
CA TRP A 216 -21.50 -11.48 2.66
C TRP A 216 -22.02 -11.14 4.07
N PRO A 217 -21.84 -11.99 5.10
CA PRO A 217 -21.16 -13.29 5.09
C PRO A 217 -22.09 -14.40 4.61
N SER A 218 -21.52 -15.55 4.26
CA SER A 218 -22.30 -16.75 3.92
C SER A 218 -23.14 -17.19 5.13
N GLU A 219 -24.46 -17.15 5.01
CA GLU A 219 -25.38 -17.52 6.08
C GLU A 219 -26.67 -18.08 5.47
N SER A 220 -26.92 -19.37 5.68
CA SER A 220 -28.06 -20.06 5.08
C SER A 220 -29.39 -19.63 5.71
N LEU A 221 -29.41 -19.23 6.99
CA LEU A 221 -30.64 -18.84 7.68
C LEU A 221 -31.27 -17.56 7.12
N VAL A 222 -30.51 -16.77 6.35
CA VAL A 222 -30.97 -15.54 5.68
C VAL A 222 -30.72 -15.57 4.16
N GLU A 223 -30.40 -16.74 3.60
CA GLU A 223 -30.10 -16.96 2.18
C GLU A 223 -28.99 -16.04 1.64
N ASN A 224 -27.98 -15.76 2.46
CA ASN A 224 -26.79 -15.06 2.00
C ASN A 224 -25.91 -16.04 1.19
N GLU A 225 -26.13 -16.03 -0.12
CA GLU A 225 -25.38 -16.83 -1.09
C GLU A 225 -24.63 -15.96 -2.11
N PRO A 226 -23.54 -16.48 -2.73
CA PRO A 226 -22.80 -15.74 -3.75
C PRO A 226 -23.69 -15.26 -4.89
N THR A 227 -23.65 -13.94 -5.14
CA THR A 227 -24.43 -13.36 -6.23
C THR A 227 -23.94 -13.84 -7.60
N GLY A 228 -24.82 -13.83 -8.61
CA GLY A 228 -24.43 -14.13 -10.00
C GLY A 228 -23.32 -13.22 -10.53
N HIS A 229 -23.26 -11.96 -10.07
CA HIS A 229 -22.19 -11.03 -10.41
C HIS A 229 -20.84 -11.48 -9.82
N THR A 230 -20.82 -11.97 -8.58
CA THR A 230 -19.60 -12.48 -7.92
C THR A 230 -18.99 -13.63 -8.72
N VAL A 231 -19.82 -14.59 -9.17
CA VAL A 231 -19.36 -15.73 -9.96
C VAL A 231 -18.85 -15.28 -11.33
N LEU A 232 -19.60 -14.42 -12.03
CA LEU A 232 -19.23 -13.92 -13.36
C LEU A 232 -17.87 -13.19 -13.34
N TRP A 233 -17.67 -12.25 -12.41
CA TRP A 233 -16.42 -11.49 -12.33
C TRP A 233 -15.23 -12.35 -11.89
N SER A 234 -15.45 -13.38 -11.08
CA SER A 234 -14.41 -14.35 -10.72
C SER A 234 -13.88 -15.08 -11.96
N VAL A 235 -14.77 -15.60 -12.81
CA VAL A 235 -14.39 -16.27 -14.07
C VAL A 235 -13.72 -15.30 -15.04
N LEU A 236 -14.30 -14.10 -15.23
CA LEU A 236 -13.72 -13.09 -16.11
C LEU A 236 -12.33 -12.63 -15.64
N SER A 237 -12.09 -12.51 -14.34
CA SER A 237 -10.78 -12.12 -13.80
C SER A 237 -9.68 -13.13 -14.17
N LEU A 238 -9.99 -14.43 -14.13
CA LEU A 238 -9.06 -15.49 -14.54
C LEU A 238 -8.78 -15.45 -16.04
N ILE A 239 -9.82 -15.23 -16.86
CA ILE A 239 -9.67 -15.05 -18.31
C ILE A 239 -8.77 -13.84 -18.59
N PHE A 240 -9.03 -12.68 -17.96
CA PHE A 240 -8.20 -11.49 -18.14
C PHE A 240 -6.77 -11.69 -17.67
N LEU A 241 -6.55 -12.41 -16.57
CA LEU A 241 -5.21 -12.74 -16.09
C LEU A 241 -4.46 -13.61 -17.11
N LEU A 242 -5.05 -14.71 -17.58
CA LEU A 242 -4.42 -15.65 -18.50
C LEU A 242 -4.18 -15.04 -19.88
N VAL A 243 -5.20 -14.39 -20.44
CA VAL A 243 -5.10 -13.71 -21.74
C VAL A 243 -4.17 -12.50 -21.64
N GLY A 244 -4.22 -11.74 -20.55
CA GLY A 244 -3.35 -10.60 -20.30
C GLY A 244 -1.89 -11.01 -20.15
N ALA A 245 -1.59 -12.02 -19.33
CA ALA A 245 -0.24 -12.55 -19.16
C ALA A 245 0.28 -13.19 -20.44
N GLY A 246 -0.52 -14.02 -21.12
CA GLY A 246 -0.16 -14.61 -22.41
C GLY A 246 0.09 -13.55 -23.49
N GLY A 247 -0.76 -12.52 -23.54
CA GLY A 247 -0.59 -11.37 -24.42
C GLY A 247 0.68 -10.58 -24.11
N LEU A 248 1.00 -10.38 -22.84
CA LEU A 248 2.24 -9.74 -22.40
C LEU A 248 3.47 -10.56 -22.81
N PHE A 249 3.48 -11.86 -22.55
CA PHE A 249 4.58 -12.75 -22.94
C PHE A 249 4.75 -12.82 -24.45
N ALA A 250 3.66 -12.93 -25.22
CA ALA A 250 3.71 -12.86 -26.68
C ALA A 250 4.24 -11.50 -27.14
N ALA A 251 3.83 -10.41 -26.48
CA ALA A 251 4.25 -9.07 -26.84
C ALA A 251 5.75 -8.86 -26.65
N PHE A 252 6.27 -9.26 -25.49
CA PHE A 252 7.69 -9.15 -25.15
C PHE A 252 8.54 -10.17 -25.91
N GLY A 253 8.07 -11.41 -26.11
CA GLY A 253 8.82 -12.47 -26.79
C GLY A 253 8.87 -12.30 -28.31
N ARG A 254 7.82 -11.77 -28.94
CA ARG A 254 7.75 -11.63 -30.41
C ARG A 254 8.31 -10.30 -30.91
N TRP A 255 8.14 -9.20 -30.17
CA TRP A 255 8.48 -7.87 -30.67
C TRP A 255 9.59 -7.17 -29.86
N ASN A 256 10.66 -6.80 -30.57
CA ASN A 256 11.81 -6.10 -29.99
C ASN A 256 11.62 -4.57 -29.83
N PHE A 257 10.48 -3.98 -30.24
CA PHE A 257 10.26 -2.53 -30.14
C PHE A 257 10.12 -2.02 -28.69
N LEU A 258 9.90 -2.93 -27.72
CA LEU A 258 9.78 -2.60 -26.30
C LEU A 258 11.14 -2.38 -25.62
N GLY A 259 12.24 -2.85 -26.22
CA GLY A 259 13.62 -2.47 -25.86
C GLY A 259 14.25 -3.23 -24.68
N TRP A 260 13.62 -4.29 -24.16
CA TRP A 260 14.10 -4.97 -22.94
C TRP A 260 15.26 -5.96 -23.16
N HIS A 261 15.55 -6.41 -24.39
CA HIS A 261 16.56 -7.45 -24.66
C HIS A 261 18.04 -6.98 -24.68
N GLY A 262 18.39 -5.89 -24.01
CA GLY A 262 19.64 -5.17 -24.26
C GLY A 262 20.77 -5.21 -23.21
N SER A 263 20.61 -5.87 -22.06
CA SER A 263 21.56 -5.70 -20.94
C SER A 263 22.11 -6.97 -20.28
N ASP A 264 21.79 -8.17 -20.74
CA ASP A 264 22.17 -9.41 -20.05
C ASP A 264 23.63 -9.89 -20.25
N GLN A 265 24.50 -9.07 -20.84
CA GLN A 265 25.92 -9.41 -21.02
C GLN A 265 26.88 -8.28 -20.61
N ARG A 266 26.66 -7.65 -19.44
CA ARG A 266 27.73 -6.86 -18.80
C ARG A 266 28.26 -7.61 -17.59
N THR A 267 29.46 -8.16 -17.71
CA THR A 267 30.23 -8.70 -16.59
C THR A 267 30.54 -7.56 -15.62
N LEU A 268 29.81 -7.52 -14.50
CA LEU A 268 30.01 -6.52 -13.45
C LEU A 268 31.18 -6.95 -12.54
N ARG A 269 32.23 -6.14 -12.48
CA ARG A 269 33.36 -6.32 -11.56
C ARG A 269 33.08 -5.55 -10.26
N PHE A 270 32.88 -6.25 -9.15
CA PHE A 270 32.57 -5.66 -7.85
C PHE A 270 33.85 -5.21 -7.13
N HIS A 271 33.85 -3.97 -6.61
CA HIS A 271 34.93 -3.47 -5.78
C HIS A 271 34.74 -3.91 -4.33
N ALA A 272 35.84 -4.21 -3.64
CA ALA A 272 35.79 -4.64 -2.25
C ALA A 272 35.17 -3.53 -1.35
N PRO A 273 34.28 -3.87 -0.39
CA PRO A 273 33.55 -2.90 0.43
C PRO A 273 34.42 -1.85 1.16
N GLY A 274 35.68 -2.19 1.46
CA GLY A 274 36.63 -1.29 2.13
C GLY A 274 37.22 -0.19 1.25
N ALA A 275 37.04 -0.24 -0.08
CA ALA A 275 37.60 0.73 -1.02
C ALA A 275 36.74 1.99 -1.20
N VAL A 276 35.52 2.03 -0.61
CA VAL A 276 34.54 3.09 -0.82
C VAL A 276 34.46 3.99 0.41
N ARG A 277 34.84 5.27 0.26
CA ARG A 277 34.71 6.26 1.34
C ARG A 277 33.23 6.59 1.58
N LEU A 278 32.73 6.21 2.75
CA LEU A 278 31.38 6.55 3.20
C LEU A 278 31.31 7.98 3.74
N THR A 279 30.30 8.72 3.28
CA THR A 279 29.94 10.06 3.78
C THR A 279 29.37 10.01 5.21
N PRO A 280 29.45 11.09 6.00
CA PRO A 280 28.84 11.18 7.33
C PRO A 280 27.35 10.76 7.39
N ALA A 281 26.50 11.13 6.42
CA ALA A 281 25.12 10.66 6.37
C ALA A 281 25.02 9.15 6.12
N GLN A 282 25.81 8.59 5.19
CA GLN A 282 25.85 7.14 4.95
C GLN A 282 26.33 6.34 6.16
N ARG A 283 27.25 6.88 6.96
CA ARG A 283 27.64 6.21 8.22
C ARG A 283 26.49 6.18 9.22
N THR A 284 25.61 7.17 9.18
CA THR A 284 24.43 7.24 10.08
C THR A 284 23.41 6.15 9.73
N THR A 285 23.33 5.69 8.48
CA THR A 285 22.38 4.63 8.09
C THR A 285 22.70 3.28 8.74
N GLY A 286 23.94 3.06 9.22
CA GLY A 286 24.26 1.89 10.03
C GLY A 286 23.38 1.79 11.29
N TRP A 287 23.07 2.92 11.93
CA TRP A 287 22.15 2.96 13.07
C TRP A 287 20.70 2.72 12.66
N PHE A 288 20.29 3.17 11.46
CA PHE A 288 18.96 2.82 10.93
C PHE A 288 18.82 1.31 10.72
N PHE A 289 19.84 0.65 10.16
CA PHE A 289 19.82 -0.79 9.97
C PHE A 289 19.87 -1.56 11.30
N PHE A 290 20.61 -1.05 12.30
CA PHE A 290 20.58 -1.61 13.64
C PHE A 290 19.18 -1.51 14.27
N VAL A 291 18.57 -0.33 14.23
CA VAL A 291 17.20 -0.12 14.73
C VAL A 291 16.22 -1.01 13.96
N MET A 292 16.31 -1.08 12.63
CA MET A 292 15.51 -1.98 11.81
C MET A 292 15.63 -3.43 12.27
N ALA A 293 16.84 -3.94 12.49
CA ALA A 293 17.07 -5.30 12.95
C ALA A 293 16.49 -5.55 14.36
N ALA A 294 16.61 -4.57 15.26
CA ALA A 294 16.01 -4.63 16.59
C ALA A 294 14.47 -4.65 16.53
N LEU A 295 13.86 -3.79 15.71
CA LEU A 295 12.42 -3.77 15.49
C LEU A 295 11.93 -5.09 14.87
N PHE A 296 12.66 -5.64 13.89
CA PHE A 296 12.34 -6.92 13.28
C PHE A 296 12.42 -8.08 14.29
N LEU A 297 13.42 -8.09 15.18
CA LEU A 297 13.52 -9.06 16.25
C LEU A 297 12.30 -8.99 17.19
N VAL A 298 11.97 -7.79 17.69
CA VAL A 298 10.82 -7.60 18.57
C VAL A 298 9.52 -8.00 17.87
N GLN A 299 9.35 -7.61 16.61
CA GLN A 299 8.20 -7.97 15.79
C GLN A 299 8.05 -9.49 15.62
N THR A 300 9.15 -10.20 15.41
CA THR A 300 9.16 -11.66 15.29
C THR A 300 8.77 -12.33 16.61
N LEU A 301 9.30 -11.86 17.74
CA LEU A 301 8.96 -12.34 19.08
C LEU A 301 7.47 -12.13 19.39
N LEU A 302 6.94 -10.95 19.10
CA LEU A 302 5.51 -10.64 19.26
C LEU A 302 4.63 -11.50 18.34
N GLY A 303 5.11 -11.79 17.12
CA GLY A 303 4.44 -12.71 16.21
C GLY A 303 4.37 -14.12 16.77
N SER A 304 5.45 -14.60 17.39
CA SER A 304 5.47 -15.90 18.08
C SER A 304 4.52 -15.92 19.28
N ALA A 305 4.47 -14.84 20.08
CA ALA A 305 3.50 -14.72 21.17
C ALA A 305 2.05 -14.72 20.67
N THR A 306 1.76 -13.95 19.62
CA THR A 306 0.45 -13.89 18.96
C THR A 306 0.00 -15.26 18.45
N GLN A 307 0.92 -16.05 17.87
CA GLN A 307 0.62 -17.42 17.44
C GLN A 307 0.43 -18.38 18.61
N HIS A 308 1.19 -18.23 19.70
CA HIS A 308 1.04 -19.06 20.88
C HIS A 308 -0.35 -18.95 21.50
N TYR A 309 -0.95 -17.76 21.49
CA TYR A 309 -2.33 -17.56 21.97
C TYR A 309 -3.39 -18.40 21.25
N ARG A 310 -3.10 -18.94 20.05
CA ARG A 310 -4.00 -19.90 19.39
C ARG A 310 -3.96 -21.29 20.00
N ALA A 311 -2.86 -21.65 20.65
CA ALA A 311 -2.70 -22.93 21.33
C ALA A 311 -3.08 -22.84 22.81
N ASP A 312 -2.73 -21.73 23.48
CA ASP A 312 -3.08 -21.46 24.87
C ASP A 312 -3.54 -20.00 25.02
N LEU A 313 -4.84 -19.82 25.29
CA LEU A 313 -5.48 -18.50 25.39
C LEU A 313 -5.21 -17.77 26.71
N GLY A 314 -4.72 -18.48 27.74
CA GLY A 314 -4.61 -17.96 29.10
C GLY A 314 -3.20 -17.97 29.67
N SER A 315 -2.20 -18.41 28.90
CA SER A 315 -0.81 -18.35 29.33
C SER A 315 0.17 -18.42 28.15
N PHE A 316 1.41 -18.03 28.40
CA PHE A 316 2.56 -18.28 27.54
C PHE A 316 3.50 -19.27 28.22
N PHE A 317 3.36 -20.56 27.91
CA PHE A 317 4.08 -21.66 28.59
C PHE A 317 3.96 -21.63 30.13
N GLY A 318 2.76 -21.34 30.65
CA GLY A 318 2.49 -21.24 32.10
C GLY A 318 2.79 -19.87 32.72
N ILE A 319 3.29 -18.90 31.93
CA ILE A 319 3.49 -17.51 32.36
C ILE A 319 2.22 -16.72 32.03
N PRO A 320 1.62 -15.93 32.96
CA PRO A 320 0.42 -15.12 32.70
C PRO A 320 0.76 -13.87 31.88
N LEU A 321 1.14 -14.08 30.61
CA LEU A 321 1.53 -13.02 29.69
C LEU A 321 0.33 -12.17 29.25
N ASP A 322 -0.86 -12.75 29.26
CA ASP A 322 -2.14 -12.16 28.86
C ASP A 322 -2.54 -10.95 29.73
N GLU A 323 -2.11 -10.92 31.00
CA GLU A 323 -2.32 -9.76 31.89
C GLU A 323 -1.56 -8.51 31.43
N TRP A 324 -0.39 -8.71 30.80
CA TRP A 324 0.52 -7.61 30.44
C TRP A 324 0.48 -7.30 28.95
N LEU A 325 0.50 -8.35 28.13
CA LEU A 325 0.56 -8.36 26.68
C LEU A 325 -0.52 -9.32 26.14
N PRO A 326 -1.81 -8.95 26.24
CA PRO A 326 -2.90 -9.73 25.67
C PRO A 326 -2.78 -9.83 24.15
N TYR A 327 -3.53 -10.75 23.55
CA TYR A 327 -3.45 -11.06 22.11
C TYR A 327 -3.60 -9.80 21.25
N ASN A 328 -4.64 -9.00 21.49
CA ASN A 328 -4.91 -7.78 20.73
C ASN A 328 -3.70 -6.82 20.76
N LEU A 329 -3.09 -6.60 21.91
CA LEU A 329 -1.89 -5.74 22.03
C LEU A 329 -0.67 -6.35 21.32
N THR A 330 -0.43 -7.65 21.47
CA THR A 330 0.69 -8.32 20.78
C THR A 330 0.54 -8.29 19.27
N ARG A 331 -0.69 -8.43 18.76
CA ARG A 331 -0.99 -8.36 17.34
C ARG A 331 -0.83 -6.95 16.80
N THR A 332 -1.39 -5.94 17.48
CA THR A 332 -1.20 -4.52 17.14
C THR A 332 0.29 -4.18 17.00
N TRP A 333 1.10 -4.55 18.00
CA TRP A 333 2.53 -4.27 17.95
C TRP A 333 3.23 -5.07 16.84
N HIS A 334 2.81 -6.31 16.58
CA HIS A 334 3.37 -7.14 15.52
C HIS A 334 3.12 -6.57 14.11
N THR A 335 1.87 -6.20 13.79
CA THR A 335 1.49 -5.65 12.48
C THR A 335 2.11 -4.27 12.28
N GLN A 336 2.07 -3.42 13.30
CA GLN A 336 2.62 -2.09 13.23
C GLN A 336 4.15 -2.09 13.10
N LEU A 337 4.86 -2.92 13.87
CA LEU A 337 6.31 -3.04 13.73
C LEU A 337 6.72 -3.60 12.37
N ALA A 338 5.90 -4.45 11.75
CA ALA A 338 6.15 -4.95 10.40
C ALA A 338 6.21 -3.81 9.37
N ILE A 339 5.37 -2.79 9.52
CA ILE A 339 5.43 -1.56 8.71
C ILE A 339 6.67 -0.75 9.10
N PHE A 340 6.91 -0.53 10.40
CA PHE A 340 7.98 0.35 10.85
C PHE A 340 9.37 -0.13 10.44
N TRP A 341 9.73 -1.40 10.62
CA TRP A 341 11.07 -1.87 10.27
C TRP A 341 11.30 -1.83 8.74
N VAL A 342 10.28 -2.17 7.94
CA VAL A 342 10.33 -2.09 6.48
C VAL A 342 10.53 -0.65 6.04
N VAL A 343 9.71 0.28 6.53
CA VAL A 343 9.83 1.71 6.22
C VAL A 343 11.19 2.26 6.67
N THR A 344 11.68 1.88 7.86
CA THR A 344 13.03 2.25 8.35
C THR A 344 14.11 1.82 7.37
N SER A 345 14.00 0.62 6.78
CA SER A 345 14.97 0.12 5.80
C SER A 345 14.93 0.93 4.49
N PHE A 346 13.74 1.28 3.99
CA PHE A 346 13.57 2.09 2.78
C PHE A 346 14.02 3.55 2.98
N LEU A 347 13.78 4.10 4.17
CA LEU A 347 14.31 5.40 4.55
C LEU A 347 15.84 5.39 4.54
N ALA A 348 16.44 4.37 5.15
CA ALA A 348 17.89 4.19 5.23
C ALA A 348 18.54 4.04 3.85
N ILE A 349 17.98 3.20 2.97
CA ILE A 349 18.53 3.01 1.62
C ILE A 349 18.43 4.28 0.78
N GLY A 350 17.34 5.06 0.93
CA GLY A 350 17.21 6.36 0.26
C GLY A 350 18.31 7.34 0.69
N ILE A 351 18.57 7.44 1.99
CA ILE A 351 19.65 8.29 2.54
C ILE A 351 21.02 7.78 2.09
N PHE A 352 21.22 6.46 2.04
CA PHE A 352 22.48 5.84 1.63
C PHE A 352 22.79 6.07 0.15
N LEU A 353 21.78 5.95 -0.72
CA LEU A 353 21.89 6.12 -2.16
C LEU A 353 22.02 7.59 -2.57
N ALA A 354 21.44 8.54 -1.83
CA ALA A 354 21.45 9.95 -2.22
C ALA A 354 22.88 10.49 -2.50
N PRO A 355 23.89 10.30 -1.62
CA PRO A 355 25.27 10.69 -1.91
C PRO A 355 25.94 9.91 -3.06
N LEU A 356 25.55 8.65 -3.31
CA LEU A 356 26.11 7.86 -4.41
C LEU A 356 25.67 8.43 -5.77
N ILE A 357 24.40 8.83 -5.87
CA ILE A 357 23.85 9.44 -7.08
C ILE A 357 24.41 10.86 -7.27
N SER A 358 24.62 11.62 -6.19
CA SER A 358 25.30 12.93 -6.23
C SER A 358 26.84 12.84 -6.23
N ARG A 359 27.40 11.66 -6.52
CA ARG A 359 28.86 11.43 -6.73
C ARG A 359 29.74 11.83 -5.54
N GLY A 360 29.27 11.57 -4.33
CA GLY A 360 29.97 11.83 -3.06
C GLY A 360 29.70 13.21 -2.46
N TRP A 361 28.91 14.06 -3.14
CA TRP A 361 28.52 15.37 -2.60
C TRP A 361 27.38 15.24 -1.58
N GLU A 362 27.63 15.67 -0.34
CA GLU A 362 26.64 15.68 0.75
C GLU A 362 26.23 17.13 1.06
N PRO A 363 24.92 17.46 1.04
CA PRO A 363 24.44 18.77 1.49
C PRO A 363 24.87 19.09 2.93
N ALA A 364 25.11 20.37 3.23
CA ALA A 364 25.45 20.77 4.58
C ALA A 364 24.38 20.30 5.60
N LYS A 365 24.84 19.77 6.74
CA LYS A 365 24.03 19.23 7.85
C LYS A 365 23.18 17.99 7.51
N GLN A 366 23.43 17.28 6.41
CA GLN A 366 22.67 16.08 6.05
C GLN A 366 22.79 14.95 7.10
N ALA A 367 23.98 14.72 7.64
CA ALA A 367 24.17 13.80 8.77
C ALA A 367 23.37 14.19 10.04
N LEU A 368 23.24 15.49 10.33
CA LEU A 368 22.42 15.96 11.46
C LEU A 368 20.93 15.68 11.19
N LEU A 369 20.42 16.02 10.01
CA LEU A 369 19.04 15.74 9.62
C LEU A 369 18.74 14.23 9.68
N SER A 370 19.69 13.39 9.26
CA SER A 370 19.56 11.93 9.32
C SER A 370 19.47 11.42 10.77
N ARG A 371 20.27 11.97 11.70
CA ARG A 371 20.20 11.62 13.13
C ARG A 371 18.92 12.13 13.79
N LEU A 372 18.47 13.33 13.44
CA LEU A 372 17.20 13.88 13.92
C LEU A 372 16.02 13.04 13.42
N LEU A 373 16.05 12.62 12.15
CA LEU A 373 15.03 11.73 11.60
C LEU A 373 15.02 10.37 12.31
N LEU A 374 16.21 9.80 12.59
CA LEU A 374 16.30 8.56 13.37
C LEU A 374 15.71 8.73 14.78
N GLY A 375 16.08 9.79 15.49
CA GLY A 375 15.54 10.08 16.81
C GLY A 375 14.03 10.32 16.79
N ALA A 376 13.52 11.07 15.82
CA ALA A 376 12.08 11.30 15.64
C ALA A 376 11.33 9.99 15.36
N LEU A 377 11.89 9.12 14.51
CA LEU A 377 11.34 7.80 14.25
C LEU A 377 11.32 6.94 15.53
N THR A 378 12.40 6.91 16.31
CA THR A 378 12.42 6.19 17.59
C THR A 378 11.35 6.71 18.56
N VAL A 379 11.18 8.02 18.64
CA VAL A 379 10.12 8.63 19.48
C VAL A 379 8.74 8.24 18.99
N VAL A 380 8.49 8.23 17.68
CA VAL A 380 7.20 7.82 17.11
C VAL A 380 6.93 6.35 17.39
N VAL A 381 7.89 5.47 17.14
CA VAL A 381 7.72 4.02 17.34
C VAL A 381 7.50 3.69 18.82
N VAL A 382 8.38 4.14 19.71
CA VAL A 382 8.22 3.84 21.14
C VAL A 382 6.99 4.52 21.71
N GLY A 383 6.73 5.77 21.30
CA GLY A 383 5.58 6.55 21.72
C GLY A 383 4.25 5.94 21.29
N SER A 384 4.14 5.44 20.05
CA SER A 384 2.92 4.81 19.56
C SER A 384 2.64 3.50 20.28
N LEU A 385 3.65 2.62 20.44
CA LEU A 385 3.49 1.34 21.13
C LEU A 385 3.03 1.53 22.59
N LEU A 386 3.66 2.47 23.32
CA LEU A 386 3.25 2.82 24.68
C LEU A 386 1.87 3.47 24.71
N GLY A 387 1.57 4.30 23.72
CA GLY A 387 0.25 4.91 23.51
C GLY A 387 -0.84 3.85 23.36
N GLU A 388 -0.68 2.91 22.44
CA GLU A 388 -1.62 1.81 22.19
C GLU A 388 -1.88 1.00 23.47
N MET A 389 -0.82 0.64 24.19
CA MET A 389 -0.94 -0.04 25.48
C MET A 389 -1.73 0.78 26.49
N ALA A 390 -1.44 2.08 26.63
CA ALA A 390 -2.15 2.97 27.54
C ALA A 390 -3.62 3.17 27.11
N GLY A 391 -3.88 3.23 25.81
CA GLY A 391 -5.21 3.36 25.21
C GLY A 391 -6.08 2.15 25.50
N MET A 392 -5.61 0.94 25.16
CA MET A 392 -6.34 -0.31 25.42
C MET A 392 -6.53 -0.59 26.92
N ARG A 393 -5.63 -0.08 27.77
CA ARG A 393 -5.79 -0.16 29.23
C ARG A 393 -6.81 0.83 29.79
N GLY A 394 -7.25 1.80 29.01
CA GLY A 394 -8.19 2.86 29.43
C GLY A 394 -7.53 4.02 30.18
N TRP A 395 -6.19 4.12 30.19
CA TRP A 395 -5.46 5.15 30.96
C TRP A 395 -5.60 6.56 30.39
N LEU A 396 -5.97 6.67 29.11
CA LEU A 396 -6.00 7.96 28.39
C LEU A 396 -7.38 8.64 28.40
N GLY A 397 -8.43 8.00 28.91
CA GLY A 397 -9.79 8.53 28.87
C GLY A 397 -10.18 9.02 27.47
N GLY A 398 -10.72 10.23 27.35
CA GLY A 398 -11.11 10.83 26.06
C GLY A 398 -9.96 11.13 25.08
N LEU A 399 -8.69 11.04 25.50
CA LEU A 399 -7.52 11.29 24.65
C LEU A 399 -7.04 10.03 23.91
N TRP A 400 -7.75 8.91 24.04
CA TRP A 400 -7.39 7.62 23.45
C TRP A 400 -7.16 7.69 21.93
N SER A 401 -7.98 8.43 21.18
CA SER A 401 -7.86 8.52 19.71
C SER A 401 -6.65 9.34 19.24
N TRP A 402 -6.15 10.25 20.10
CA TRP A 402 -5.03 11.13 19.78
C TRP A 402 -3.69 10.52 20.15
N PHE A 403 -3.58 9.97 21.35
CA PHE A 403 -2.31 9.46 21.90
C PHE A 403 -2.27 7.95 22.07
N GLY A 404 -3.43 7.30 22.04
CA GLY A 404 -3.59 5.88 22.28
C GLY A 404 -3.65 5.07 21.00
N ASN A 405 -4.77 4.37 20.84
CA ASN A 405 -5.05 3.46 19.73
C ASN A 405 -6.18 4.02 18.86
N GLN A 406 -6.06 4.07 17.53
CA GLN A 406 -7.18 4.32 16.61
C GLN A 406 -8.00 3.06 16.32
N GLY A 407 -7.44 1.87 16.53
CA GLY A 407 -8.12 0.58 16.53
C GLY A 407 -8.36 -0.03 15.16
N TRP A 408 -7.91 0.61 14.08
CA TRP A 408 -7.99 0.09 12.73
C TRP A 408 -6.74 -0.71 12.42
N GLU A 409 -6.91 -1.96 11.98
CA GLU A 409 -5.79 -2.81 11.58
C GLU A 409 -4.87 -2.09 10.58
N TYR A 410 -3.55 -2.13 10.83
CA TYR A 410 -2.48 -1.42 10.10
C TYR A 410 -2.40 0.09 10.33
N LEU A 411 -3.42 0.70 10.96
CA LEU A 411 -3.50 2.11 11.32
C LEU A 411 -3.86 2.27 12.80
N ASP A 412 -3.20 1.49 13.66
CA ASP A 412 -3.47 1.43 15.09
C ASP A 412 -2.96 2.65 15.86
N LEU A 413 -1.82 3.22 15.47
CA LEU A 413 -1.23 4.35 16.19
C LEU A 413 -2.16 5.58 16.27
N GLY A 414 -2.20 6.21 17.45
CA GLY A 414 -2.94 7.45 17.71
C GLY A 414 -2.62 8.59 16.72
N ARG A 415 -3.57 9.52 16.56
CA ARG A 415 -3.48 10.60 15.55
C ARG A 415 -2.24 11.48 15.66
N VAL A 416 -1.75 11.76 16.87
CA VAL A 416 -0.51 12.54 17.06
C VAL A 416 0.68 11.82 16.44
N TRP A 417 0.79 10.51 16.67
CA TRP A 417 1.85 9.68 16.12
C TRP A 417 1.79 9.61 14.60
N GLN A 418 0.59 9.60 14.00
CA GLN A 418 0.40 9.63 12.55
C GLN A 418 0.89 10.94 11.94
N VAL A 419 0.54 12.07 12.57
CA VAL A 419 1.00 13.40 12.14
C VAL A 419 2.52 13.51 12.23
N LEU A 420 3.12 12.99 13.32
CA LEU A 420 4.57 12.98 13.47
C LEU A 420 5.25 12.07 12.44
N LEU A 421 4.64 10.94 12.08
CA LEU A 421 5.13 10.06 11.01
C LEU A 421 5.10 10.76 9.64
N VAL A 422 4.00 11.44 9.31
CA VAL A 422 3.90 12.23 8.06
C VAL A 422 4.93 13.36 8.06
N ALA A 423 5.13 14.04 9.18
CA ALA A 423 6.17 15.05 9.32
C ALA A 423 7.58 14.45 9.13
N GLY A 424 7.85 13.27 9.68
CA GLY A 424 9.09 12.51 9.48
C GLY A 424 9.32 12.14 8.01
N MET A 425 8.28 11.67 7.32
CA MET A 425 8.32 11.37 5.88
C MET A 425 8.58 12.63 5.05
N ALA A 426 8.01 13.77 5.42
CA ALA A 426 8.29 15.06 4.77
C ALA A 426 9.73 15.52 5.00
N VAL A 427 10.28 15.33 6.20
CA VAL A 427 11.70 15.59 6.49
C VAL A 427 12.59 14.66 5.65
N TRP A 428 12.24 13.38 5.53
CA TRP A 428 12.97 12.46 4.66
C TRP A 428 12.91 12.86 3.18
N ALA A 429 11.74 13.25 2.68
CA ALA A 429 11.58 13.76 1.34
C ALA A 429 12.43 15.02 1.13
N LEU A 430 12.52 15.90 2.14
CA LEU A 430 13.41 17.07 2.12
C LEU A 430 14.89 16.67 2.08
N ILE A 431 15.31 15.65 2.84
CA ILE A 431 16.68 15.11 2.81
C ILE A 431 17.04 14.65 1.40
N LEU A 432 16.15 13.91 0.73
CA LEU A 432 16.35 13.50 -0.66
C LEU A 432 16.31 14.69 -1.62
N PHE A 433 15.34 15.58 -1.46
CA PHE A 433 15.17 16.77 -2.28
C PHE A 433 16.40 17.67 -2.24
N ARG A 434 17.03 17.86 -1.07
CA ARG A 434 18.29 18.61 -0.91
C ARG A 434 19.46 17.99 -1.67
N GLY A 435 19.49 16.66 -1.80
CA GLY A 435 20.48 15.96 -2.62
C GLY A 435 20.36 16.27 -4.12
N PHE A 436 19.17 16.64 -4.58
CA PHE A 436 18.87 16.90 -6.00
C PHE A 436 18.08 18.22 -6.19
N TRP A 437 18.38 19.25 -5.40
CA TRP A 437 17.51 20.41 -5.21
C TRP A 437 17.19 21.16 -6.51
N SER A 438 18.21 21.41 -7.33
CA SER A 438 18.09 22.09 -8.61
C SER A 438 17.28 21.29 -9.64
N LEU A 439 17.47 19.98 -9.69
CA LEU A 439 16.75 19.08 -10.60
C LEU A 439 15.28 18.96 -10.20
N ASN A 440 15.00 18.78 -8.91
CA ASN A 440 13.64 18.63 -8.42
C ASN A 440 12.86 19.95 -8.46
N LEU A 441 13.48 21.07 -8.08
CA LEU A 441 12.82 22.40 -8.12
C LEU A 441 12.55 22.83 -9.56
N GLY A 442 13.53 22.64 -10.46
CA GLY A 442 13.35 22.92 -11.87
C GLY A 442 12.24 22.06 -12.49
N LEU A 443 12.19 20.76 -12.19
CA LEU A 443 11.17 19.85 -12.70
C LEU A 443 9.77 20.16 -12.15
N ALA A 444 9.65 20.42 -10.84
CA ALA A 444 8.39 20.80 -10.22
C ALA A 444 7.85 22.11 -10.82
N TRP A 445 8.72 23.11 -11.02
CA TRP A 445 8.36 24.36 -11.66
C TRP A 445 7.85 24.15 -13.08
N MET A 446 8.56 23.38 -13.92
CA MET A 446 8.08 23.06 -15.28
C MET A 446 6.72 22.36 -15.26
N SER A 447 6.53 21.44 -14.32
CA SER A 447 5.32 20.62 -14.22
C SER A 447 4.10 21.46 -13.84
N PHE A 448 4.21 22.26 -12.78
CA PHE A 448 3.07 23.00 -12.23
C PHE A 448 2.87 24.39 -12.83
N ALA A 449 3.94 25.10 -13.19
CA ALA A 449 3.81 26.45 -13.73
C ALA A 449 3.48 26.47 -15.23
N ALA A 450 3.82 25.42 -15.98
CA ALA A 450 3.70 25.43 -17.44
C ALA A 450 2.99 24.20 -18.02
N LEU A 451 3.48 22.99 -17.74
CA LEU A 451 2.99 21.78 -18.42
C LEU A 451 1.56 21.41 -18.05
N LEU A 452 1.20 21.48 -16.76
CA LEU A 452 -0.15 21.15 -16.30
C LEU A 452 -1.20 22.20 -16.74
N PRO A 453 -0.97 23.52 -16.55
CA PRO A 453 -1.87 24.55 -17.09
C PRO A 453 -1.98 24.51 -18.62
N GLY A 454 -0.86 24.34 -19.33
CA GLY A 454 -0.84 24.26 -20.79
C GLY A 454 -1.57 23.03 -21.32
N GLY A 455 -1.39 21.88 -20.66
CA GLY A 455 -2.12 20.65 -20.97
C GLY A 455 -3.62 20.79 -20.77
N ALA A 456 -4.06 21.46 -19.69
CA ALA A 456 -5.47 21.71 -19.41
C ALA A 456 -6.11 22.64 -20.46
N LEU A 457 -5.44 23.73 -20.83
CA LEU A 457 -5.90 24.65 -21.87
C LEU A 457 -5.96 23.98 -23.25
N GLN A 458 -4.99 23.11 -23.53
CA GLN A 458 -4.98 22.36 -24.79
C GLN A 458 -6.13 21.37 -24.84
N LEU A 459 -6.40 20.65 -23.75
CA LEU A 459 -7.55 19.76 -23.65
C LEU A 459 -8.88 20.51 -23.84
N TYR A 460 -9.04 21.67 -23.21
CA TYR A 460 -10.22 22.52 -23.40
C TYR A 460 -10.42 22.90 -24.88
N LYS A 461 -9.34 23.30 -25.57
CA LYS A 461 -9.40 23.67 -26.98
C LYS A 461 -9.69 22.47 -27.90
N VAL A 462 -9.21 21.28 -27.55
CA VAL A 462 -9.54 20.02 -28.26
C VAL A 462 -11.03 19.72 -28.16
N LEU A 463 -11.63 19.92 -26.98
CA LEU A 463 -13.06 19.67 -26.75
C LEU A 463 -13.96 20.69 -27.45
N ASP A 464 -13.53 21.94 -27.54
CA ASP A 464 -14.31 23.04 -28.14
C ASP A 464 -14.20 23.10 -29.68
N ALA A 465 -12.98 23.04 -30.22
CA ALA A 465 -12.71 23.30 -31.64
C ALA A 465 -12.09 22.11 -32.40
N GLY A 466 -11.93 20.97 -31.73
CA GLY A 466 -11.34 19.77 -32.32
C GLY A 466 -9.81 19.72 -32.26
N TYR A 467 -9.26 18.51 -32.40
CA TYR A 467 -7.84 18.25 -32.17
C TYR A 467 -6.90 18.92 -33.18
N ALA A 468 -7.35 19.06 -34.44
CA ALA A 468 -6.56 19.73 -35.48
C ALA A 468 -6.31 21.21 -35.15
N ASP A 469 -7.32 21.90 -34.59
CA ASP A 469 -7.21 23.31 -34.23
C ASP A 469 -6.35 23.53 -32.99
N ALA A 470 -6.45 22.64 -31.99
CA ALA A 470 -5.58 22.64 -30.80
C ALA A 470 -4.10 22.30 -31.09
N ARG A 471 -3.78 21.88 -32.31
CA ARG A 471 -2.41 21.66 -32.83
C ARG A 471 -2.01 22.69 -33.89
N SER A 472 -2.87 23.66 -34.20
CA SER A 472 -2.57 24.69 -35.17
C SER A 472 -1.45 25.61 -34.68
N LEU A 473 -0.66 26.16 -35.62
CA LEU A 473 0.38 27.13 -35.30
C LEU A 473 -0.19 28.41 -34.67
N GLY A 474 -1.45 28.75 -34.97
CA GLY A 474 -2.14 29.90 -34.38
C GLY A 474 -2.41 29.71 -32.89
N TYR A 475 -2.84 28.51 -32.47
CA TYR A 475 -3.04 28.19 -31.06
C TYR A 475 -1.72 28.03 -30.30
N LEU A 476 -0.74 27.32 -30.88
CA LEU A 476 0.55 27.08 -30.24
C LEU A 476 1.36 28.38 -30.04
N ARG A 477 1.20 29.37 -30.93
CA ARG A 477 1.82 30.71 -30.80
C ARG A 477 0.89 31.75 -30.15
N GLY A 478 -0.24 31.33 -29.61
CA GLY A 478 -1.18 32.24 -28.94
C GLY A 478 -0.53 32.85 -27.70
N GLN A 479 -0.89 34.10 -27.37
CA GLN A 479 -0.31 34.85 -26.25
C GLN A 479 -0.31 34.06 -24.93
N THR A 480 -1.37 33.30 -24.64
CA THR A 480 -1.48 32.48 -23.43
C THR A 480 -0.47 31.33 -23.40
N ASN A 481 -0.27 30.62 -24.53
CA ASN A 481 0.70 29.53 -24.60
C ASN A 481 2.13 30.06 -24.57
N THR A 482 2.40 31.16 -25.28
CA THR A 482 3.69 31.84 -25.20
C THR A 482 3.99 32.31 -23.77
N PHE A 483 3.01 32.87 -23.06
CA PHE A 483 3.18 33.24 -21.65
C PHE A 483 3.52 32.04 -20.75
N LEU A 484 2.86 30.90 -20.95
CA LEU A 484 3.17 29.66 -20.23
C LEU A 484 4.55 29.09 -20.57
N GLU A 485 5.02 29.28 -21.81
CA GLU A 485 6.40 28.93 -22.18
C GLU A 485 7.41 29.86 -21.50
N TRP A 486 7.12 31.16 -21.39
CA TRP A 486 8.01 32.10 -20.70
C TRP A 486 8.06 31.86 -19.19
N ILE A 487 6.93 31.54 -18.54
CA ILE A 487 6.92 31.23 -17.11
C ILE A 487 7.63 29.91 -16.81
N ARG A 488 7.78 29.03 -17.81
CA ARG A 488 8.55 27.78 -17.70
C ARG A 488 10.06 28.02 -17.61
N LEU A 489 10.58 29.00 -18.38
CA LEU A 489 12.01 29.22 -18.56
C LEU A 489 12.81 29.38 -17.26
N PRO A 490 12.33 30.09 -16.21
CA PRO A 490 13.00 30.11 -14.92
C PRO A 490 13.25 28.70 -14.32
N GLY A 491 12.28 27.80 -14.43
CA GLY A 491 12.43 26.41 -14.01
C GLY A 491 13.44 25.64 -14.87
N ASP A 492 13.44 25.87 -16.18
CA ASP A 492 14.44 25.32 -17.10
C ASP A 492 15.85 25.80 -16.75
N VAL A 493 16.04 27.08 -16.41
CA VAL A 493 17.34 27.62 -15.98
C VAL A 493 17.81 26.99 -14.68
N VAL A 494 16.94 26.86 -13.68
CA VAL A 494 17.29 26.21 -12.40
C VAL A 494 17.68 24.75 -12.62
N PHE A 495 16.94 24.02 -13.47
CA PHE A 495 17.23 22.64 -13.83
C PHE A 495 18.56 22.50 -14.59
N ILE A 496 18.80 23.37 -15.57
CA ILE A 496 19.95 23.29 -16.45
C ILE A 496 21.21 23.74 -15.71
N VAL A 497 21.19 24.92 -15.10
CA VAL A 497 22.38 25.51 -14.46
C VAL A 497 22.73 24.76 -13.18
N GLY A 498 21.74 24.38 -12.38
CA GLY A 498 21.99 23.69 -11.11
C GLY A 498 22.10 22.18 -11.23
N GLY A 499 21.62 21.57 -12.31
CA GLY A 499 21.55 20.11 -12.48
C GLY A 499 22.31 19.61 -13.72
N LEU A 500 21.87 20.03 -14.91
CA LEU A 500 22.39 19.50 -16.18
C LEU A 500 23.81 19.94 -16.52
N LEU A 501 24.17 21.21 -16.34
CA LEU A 501 25.51 21.73 -16.61
C LEU A 501 26.57 21.13 -15.68
N PRO A 502 26.33 20.99 -14.36
CA PRO A 502 27.20 20.21 -13.49
C PRO A 502 27.35 18.77 -13.97
N LEU A 503 26.27 18.12 -14.41
CA LEU A 503 26.31 16.76 -14.94
C LEU A 503 27.13 16.64 -16.23
N LEU A 504 26.98 17.58 -17.16
CA LEU A 504 27.75 17.63 -18.40
C LEU A 504 29.22 17.95 -18.14
N TRP A 505 29.50 18.89 -17.23
CA TRP A 505 30.85 19.22 -16.78
C TRP A 505 31.54 18.01 -16.16
N MET A 506 30.85 17.28 -15.27
CA MET A 506 31.34 16.03 -14.69
C MET A 506 31.59 14.95 -15.74
N THR A 507 30.73 14.85 -16.75
CA THR A 507 30.89 13.89 -17.86
C THR A 507 32.11 14.27 -18.72
N TRP A 508 32.30 15.55 -18.99
CA TRP A 508 33.45 16.07 -19.72
C TRP A 508 34.76 15.91 -18.94
N LEU A 509 34.79 16.16 -17.63
CA LEU A 509 35.95 15.86 -16.78
C LEU A 509 36.29 14.37 -16.83
N GLY A 510 35.28 13.49 -16.77
CA GLY A 510 35.47 12.05 -16.89
C GLY A 510 35.96 11.58 -18.27
N ILE A 511 35.75 12.38 -19.33
CA ILE A 511 36.28 12.11 -20.68
C ILE A 511 37.68 12.72 -20.85
N ARG A 512 37.89 13.95 -20.37
CA ARG A 512 39.14 14.72 -20.50
C ARG A 512 40.25 14.18 -19.62
N HIS A 513 39.91 13.72 -18.42
CA HIS A 513 40.83 13.08 -17.49
C HIS A 513 40.69 11.55 -17.51
N ARG A 514 40.34 10.97 -18.67
CA ARG A 514 40.55 9.54 -18.90
C ARG A 514 42.05 9.29 -18.76
N THR A 515 42.44 8.73 -17.62
CA THR A 515 43.80 8.29 -17.36
C THR A 515 44.15 7.18 -18.36
N THR A 516 44.88 7.54 -19.41
CA THR A 516 45.66 6.57 -20.20
C THR A 516 46.86 6.19 -19.34
N ALA A 517 46.85 4.97 -18.81
CA ALA A 517 47.76 4.42 -17.80
C ALA A 517 47.59 5.00 -16.38
N ALA A 518 47.11 4.15 -15.47
CA ALA A 518 47.52 4.20 -14.08
C ALA A 518 49.03 3.93 -14.02
N ARG A 519 49.86 4.98 -14.11
CA ARG A 519 51.20 4.95 -13.51
C ARG A 519 51.04 5.40 -12.07
N LEU A 520 51.14 4.45 -11.14
CA LEU A 520 51.50 4.67 -9.75
C LEU A 520 52.78 5.52 -9.65
N PRO A 521 52.74 6.68 -9.00
CA PRO A 521 53.90 7.28 -8.35
C PRO A 521 53.72 7.08 -6.84
N ASP A 522 54.05 5.90 -6.32
CA ASP A 522 54.17 5.59 -4.88
C ASP A 522 53.11 6.20 -3.94
N ALA A 523 51.87 6.30 -4.39
CA ALA A 523 50.73 6.80 -3.63
C ALA A 523 49.60 5.73 -3.69
N PRO A 524 49.13 5.22 -2.54
CA PRO A 524 48.28 4.04 -2.49
C PRO A 524 46.95 4.26 -3.22
N GLU A 525 46.66 3.34 -4.14
CA GLU A 525 45.74 3.47 -5.27
C GLU A 525 44.28 3.74 -4.89
N GLN A 526 43.74 4.78 -5.52
CA GLN A 526 42.33 5.10 -5.60
C GLN A 526 41.79 4.56 -6.93
N GLU A 527 40.85 3.61 -6.95
CA GLU A 527 40.21 3.20 -8.21
C GLU A 527 38.72 2.80 -8.05
N LEU A 528 37.93 3.28 -9.02
CA LEU A 528 36.46 3.44 -9.08
C LEU A 528 35.65 2.13 -9.11
N LEU A 529 34.41 2.15 -8.59
CA LEU A 529 33.50 1.04 -8.26
C LEU A 529 33.09 0.00 -9.36
N PHE A 530 33.51 0.12 -10.64
CA PHE A 530 33.36 -0.93 -11.69
C PHE A 530 34.17 -0.61 -12.97
N THR A 531 34.47 -1.63 -13.79
CA THR A 531 35.04 -1.49 -15.16
C THR A 531 34.46 -2.56 -16.10
N GLU A 532 34.15 -2.18 -17.35
CA GLU A 532 33.66 -3.10 -18.41
C GLU A 532 34.82 -3.93 -19.01
N VAL A 533 34.57 -5.23 -19.24
CA VAL A 533 35.46 -6.10 -20.02
C VAL A 533 34.88 -6.22 -21.43
N VAL A 534 35.58 -5.69 -22.43
CA VAL A 534 35.33 -6.00 -23.84
C VAL A 534 35.94 -7.38 -24.11
N PRO A 535 35.22 -8.35 -24.71
CA PRO A 535 35.83 -9.62 -25.10
C PRO A 535 36.93 -9.31 -26.12
N ALA A 536 38.14 -9.81 -25.88
CA ALA A 536 39.21 -9.71 -26.85
C ALA A 536 38.80 -10.48 -28.12
N ASP A 537 38.88 -9.79 -29.27
CA ASP A 537 38.73 -10.40 -30.57
C ASP A 537 39.67 -11.62 -30.69
N VAL A 538 39.13 -12.71 -31.21
CA VAL A 538 39.88 -13.91 -31.58
C VAL A 538 40.67 -13.60 -32.85
N GLU A 539 41.79 -12.90 -32.71
CA GLU A 539 42.82 -12.82 -33.76
C GLU A 539 44.17 -13.20 -33.15
N GLY A 540 44.66 -14.38 -33.53
CA GLY A 540 46.06 -14.72 -33.31
C GLY A 540 46.36 -16.19 -33.05
N HIS A 541 45.82 -17.13 -33.82
CA HIS A 541 46.47 -18.45 -34.03
C HIS A 541 46.52 -18.73 -35.55
N ALA A 542 47.48 -18.07 -36.20
CA ALA A 542 47.95 -18.44 -37.53
C ALA A 542 49.48 -18.27 -37.56
N ALA A 543 50.18 -19.26 -37.00
CA ALA A 543 51.57 -19.56 -37.33
C ALA A 543 51.92 -20.97 -36.78
N GLU A 544 52.62 -21.75 -37.61
CA GLU A 544 53.14 -23.10 -37.40
C GLU A 544 52.19 -24.26 -37.69
N ALA A 545 52.08 -24.59 -38.97
CA ALA A 545 51.88 -25.95 -39.45
C ALA A 545 52.72 -26.14 -40.72
N ASP A 546 53.92 -26.69 -40.55
CA ASP A 546 54.59 -27.50 -41.56
C ASP A 546 55.49 -28.47 -40.78
N ASP A 547 55.14 -29.76 -40.76
CA ASP A 547 56.00 -30.89 -41.15
C ASP A 547 55.38 -32.25 -40.75
N ASP A 548 55.19 -33.09 -41.77
CA ASP A 548 55.20 -34.56 -41.81
C ASP A 548 54.35 -35.47 -40.90
N GLY A 549 53.52 -36.32 -41.53
CA GLY A 549 53.15 -37.64 -40.98
C GLY A 549 51.78 -38.21 -41.34
N VAL A 550 51.61 -38.76 -42.55
CA VAL A 550 50.63 -39.82 -42.90
C VAL A 550 51.21 -41.16 -42.35
N PRO A 551 50.46 -42.17 -41.82
CA PRO A 551 49.23 -42.74 -42.41
C PRO A 551 48.13 -43.32 -41.47
N ALA A 552 46.98 -43.58 -42.13
CA ALA A 552 46.10 -44.76 -42.03
C ALA A 552 45.24 -45.04 -40.78
N GLY A 553 43.93 -45.11 -41.03
CA GLY A 553 43.22 -46.39 -40.89
C GLY A 553 41.96 -46.41 -40.03
N ARG A 554 40.85 -46.76 -40.70
CA ARG A 554 39.70 -47.59 -40.27
C ARG A 554 38.54 -47.00 -39.44
N GLU A 555 37.38 -47.01 -40.12
CA GLU A 555 36.11 -47.69 -39.79
C GLU A 555 35.36 -47.38 -38.49
N GLU A 556 34.16 -46.82 -38.69
CA GLU A 556 32.86 -47.18 -38.09
C GLU A 556 32.74 -47.41 -36.57
N ARG A 557 32.02 -46.50 -35.90
CA ARG A 557 30.62 -46.73 -35.45
C ARG A 557 29.95 -45.46 -34.97
#